data_AF-A0A183GS92-F1
#
_entry.id   AF-A0A183GS92-F1
#
_cell.length_a   1.000
_cell.length_b   1.000
_cell.length_c   1.000
_cell.angle_alpha   90.00
_cell.angle_beta   90.00
_cell.angle_gamma   90.00
#
_symmetry.space_group_name_H-M   'P 1'
#
loop_
_entity.id
_entity.type
_entity.pdbx_description
1 polymer ?
#
loop_
_entity_poly.entity_id
_entity_poly.type
_entity_poly.pdbx_seq_one_letter_code
_entity_poly.pdbx_strand_id
1 'polypeptide(L)'
;MLLGGDFRQMLPVIEKGSRYDVVQACLKTSSVWPLFKANDHEYREWLMKIGNGEALSDENSDIQVPPPLICSGNIADAIFGDAFSGRNMDLSELAILTPRNVDALRINDYVLDRLSGEKSTFLSEDEAIVENPSDALNFPTEFLNEMTPTGMPPHALHLKVGCIMMLLRNIDVRNGLCNGTRLIVKQIGRRLLVCEHAVGIRKGSQAKAIPYQIKLCHDINKSQGQSFFKVGIALHDPIFAHGQLYVALSRTRSSDGVIIEAPKNLMRNIVYNESLVGLPKEAVYHSRDLVDFGEAPTMEEVVDRVKQMAVRWRNVRGVWW
;
A
#
# COMPACT_ATOMS: atom_id res chain seq x y z
N MET A 1 -19.18 17.16 -0.42
CA MET A 1 -17.86 16.50 -0.60
C MET A 1 -17.58 15.68 0.64
N LEU A 2 -17.31 14.39 0.52
CA LEU A 2 -16.91 13.54 1.63
C LEU A 2 -15.38 13.40 1.59
N LEU A 3 -14.67 13.98 2.55
CA LEU A 3 -13.23 13.81 2.70
C LEU A 3 -12.98 12.82 3.84
N GLY A 4 -12.22 11.77 3.56
CA GLY A 4 -11.82 10.75 4.52
C GLY A 4 -10.32 10.55 4.48
N GLY A 5 -9.69 10.44 5.63
CA GLY A 5 -8.26 10.23 5.79
C GLY A 5 -7.87 10.22 7.26
N ASP A 6 -6.72 9.65 7.57
CA ASP A 6 -6.20 9.56 8.92
C ASP A 6 -4.73 9.99 8.91
N PHE A 7 -4.41 11.09 9.61
CA PHE A 7 -3.07 11.68 9.64
C PHE A 7 -2.05 10.90 10.48
N ARG A 8 -2.50 9.83 11.15
CA ARG A 8 -1.62 8.81 11.72
C ARG A 8 -1.09 7.86 10.64
N GLN A 9 -1.74 7.82 9.47
CA GLN A 9 -1.26 7.10 8.29
C GLN A 9 -0.18 7.90 7.54
N MET A 10 0.35 7.32 6.47
CA MET A 10 1.42 7.95 5.68
C MET A 10 0.95 9.27 5.08
N LEU A 11 1.83 10.26 5.17
CA LEU A 11 1.64 11.60 4.63
C LEU A 11 1.98 11.64 3.13
N PRO A 12 1.63 12.71 2.39
CA PRO A 12 2.01 12.85 0.99
C PRO A 12 3.52 12.70 0.78
N VAL A 13 3.92 11.90 -0.20
CA VAL A 13 5.33 11.79 -0.60
C VAL A 13 5.70 12.99 -1.46
N ILE A 14 6.71 13.75 -1.03
CA ILE A 14 7.29 14.86 -1.78
C ILE A 14 8.69 14.43 -2.22
N GLU A 15 8.90 14.27 -3.52
CA GLU A 15 10.21 13.90 -4.06
C GLU A 15 11.26 14.94 -3.70
N LYS A 16 12.37 14.50 -3.08
CA LYS A 16 13.46 15.36 -2.57
C LYS A 16 12.98 16.42 -1.56
N GLY A 17 11.76 16.29 -1.04
CA GLY A 17 11.19 17.20 -0.06
C GLY A 17 11.73 16.95 1.34
N SER A 18 11.84 18.01 2.12
CA SER A 18 12.14 17.94 3.54
C SER A 18 10.91 17.49 4.35
N ARG A 19 11.12 17.15 5.63
CA ARG A 19 10.03 16.89 6.59
C ARG A 19 9.02 18.04 6.64
N TYR A 20 9.47 19.29 6.51
CA TYR A 20 8.61 20.47 6.48
C TYR A 20 7.68 20.45 5.27
N ASP A 21 8.20 20.12 4.08
CA ASP A 21 7.44 20.09 2.83
C ASP A 21 6.33 19.03 2.87
N VAL A 22 6.63 17.86 3.43
CA VAL A 22 5.67 16.77 3.65
C VAL A 22 4.52 17.22 4.56
N VAL A 23 4.84 17.93 5.66
CA VAL A 23 3.84 18.43 6.60
C VAL A 23 2.98 19.55 5.98
N GLN A 24 3.57 20.46 5.20
CA GLN A 24 2.83 21.54 4.53
C GLN A 24 1.86 21.04 3.46
N ALA A 25 2.19 19.93 2.80
CA ALA A 25 1.31 19.29 1.82
C ALA A 25 0.09 18.57 2.44
N CYS A 26 0.05 18.40 3.76
CA CYS A 26 -1.03 17.71 4.45
C CYS A 26 -2.34 18.52 4.44
N LEU A 27 -3.48 17.85 4.22
CA LEU A 27 -4.82 18.47 4.21
C LEU A 27 -5.14 19.28 5.49
N LYS A 28 -4.43 19.01 6.60
CA LYS A 28 -4.56 19.68 7.89
C LYS A 28 -4.09 21.14 7.90
N THR A 29 -3.15 21.50 7.02
CA THR A 29 -2.75 22.91 6.85
C THR A 29 -3.80 23.72 6.09
N SER A 30 -4.85 23.06 5.59
CA SER A 30 -5.98 23.70 4.93
C SER A 30 -6.98 24.27 5.95
N SER A 31 -7.54 25.44 5.62
CA SER A 31 -8.51 26.17 6.43
C SER A 31 -9.84 25.43 6.65
N VAL A 32 -10.09 24.34 5.92
CA VAL A 32 -11.31 23.52 6.04
C VAL A 32 -11.16 22.31 6.98
N TRP A 33 -9.95 22.03 7.48
CA TRP A 33 -9.69 20.88 8.36
C TRP A 33 -10.45 20.86 9.71
N PRO A 34 -10.78 22.00 10.36
CA PRO A 34 -11.48 21.99 11.66
C PRO A 34 -12.87 21.31 11.67
N LEU A 35 -13.41 20.93 10.51
CA LEU A 35 -14.77 20.44 10.34
C LEU A 35 -14.94 18.90 10.38
N PHE A 36 -13.88 18.11 10.61
CA PHE A 36 -13.92 16.63 10.49
C PHE A 36 -13.51 15.90 11.80
N LYS A 37 -14.18 14.78 12.17
CA LYS A 37 -13.91 13.93 13.36
C LYS A 37 -13.90 12.41 13.02
N ALA A 38 -13.19 11.57 13.80
CA ALA A 38 -12.99 10.13 13.54
C ALA A 38 -13.03 9.23 14.82
N ASN A 39 -13.33 7.91 14.66
CA ASN A 39 -13.75 6.94 15.71
C ASN A 39 -12.91 5.62 15.78
N ASP A 40 -12.74 5.01 16.98
CA ASP A 40 -13.07 3.59 17.40
C ASP A 40 -12.01 2.69 18.17
N HIS A 41 -12.53 1.64 18.88
CA HIS A 41 -12.16 0.32 19.53
C HIS A 41 -10.77 -0.17 20.09
N GLU A 42 -10.76 -1.27 20.87
CA GLU A 42 -9.76 -1.75 21.87
C GLU A 42 -8.37 -2.25 21.32
N TYR A 43 -8.30 -2.99 20.20
CA TYR A 43 -7.02 -3.19 19.46
C TYR A 43 -6.45 -1.84 18.98
N ARG A 44 -7.34 -0.88 18.78
CA ARG A 44 -6.96 0.46 18.34
C ARG A 44 -6.35 1.25 19.48
N GLU A 45 -6.53 0.95 20.77
CA GLU A 45 -5.81 1.69 21.80
C GLU A 45 -4.29 1.50 21.69
N TRP A 46 -3.84 0.27 21.50
CA TRP A 46 -2.42 -0.02 21.25
C TRP A 46 -1.94 0.56 19.92
N LEU A 47 -2.72 0.38 18.86
CA LEU A 47 -2.42 0.93 17.54
C LEU A 47 -2.40 2.48 17.54
N MET A 48 -3.26 3.12 18.33
CA MET A 48 -3.35 4.56 18.49
C MET A 48 -2.16 5.08 19.28
N LYS A 49 -1.70 4.36 20.31
CA LYS A 49 -0.43 4.66 20.98
C LYS A 49 0.74 4.61 19.98
N ILE A 50 0.77 3.64 19.08
CA ILE A 50 1.78 3.60 17.99
C ILE A 50 1.62 4.82 17.07
N GLY A 51 0.40 5.10 16.58
CA GLY A 51 0.12 6.20 15.65
C GLY A 51 0.32 7.59 16.24
N ASN A 52 0.18 7.73 17.56
CA ASN A 52 0.45 8.96 18.31
C ASN A 52 1.92 9.10 18.76
N GLY A 53 2.74 8.07 18.59
CA GLY A 53 4.12 8.06 19.09
C GLY A 53 4.23 7.90 20.62
N GLU A 54 3.20 7.36 21.25
CA GLU A 54 3.06 7.18 22.71
C GLU A 54 3.35 5.74 23.16
N ALA A 55 3.62 4.82 22.22
CA ALA A 55 4.00 3.46 22.54
C ALA A 55 5.37 3.41 23.22
N LEU A 56 5.50 2.55 24.25
CA LEU A 56 6.75 2.32 24.95
C LEU A 56 7.83 1.89 23.95
N SER A 57 8.87 2.69 23.85
CA SER A 57 9.99 2.52 22.93
C SER A 57 11.31 2.80 23.64
N ASP A 58 12.41 2.29 23.08
CA ASP A 58 13.75 2.60 23.55
C ASP A 58 14.23 3.98 23.08
N GLU A 59 15.47 4.33 23.41
CA GLU A 59 16.11 5.59 23.02
C GLU A 59 16.18 5.79 21.48
N ASN A 60 16.05 4.71 20.69
CA ASN A 60 16.06 4.73 19.22
C ASN A 60 14.66 4.75 18.60
N SER A 61 13.60 4.93 19.41
CA SER A 61 12.19 4.82 18.98
C SER A 61 11.82 3.43 18.45
N ASP A 62 12.56 2.39 18.87
CA ASP A 62 12.27 1.01 18.53
C ASP A 62 11.32 0.40 19.57
N ILE A 63 10.29 -0.29 19.09
CA ILE A 63 9.25 -0.97 19.89
C ILE A 63 9.48 -2.47 19.80
N GLN A 64 9.39 -3.17 20.93
CA GLN A 64 9.50 -4.63 20.95
C GLN A 64 8.24 -5.27 20.35
N VAL A 65 8.41 -6.22 19.42
CA VAL A 65 7.29 -6.94 18.80
C VAL A 65 6.55 -7.75 19.87
N PRO A 66 5.24 -7.53 20.10
CA PRO A 66 4.50 -8.31 21.06
C PRO A 66 4.68 -9.82 20.81
N PRO A 67 5.01 -10.63 21.84
CA PRO A 67 5.27 -12.06 21.67
C PRO A 67 4.27 -12.85 20.79
N PRO A 68 2.94 -12.64 20.88
CA PRO A 68 2.00 -13.39 20.03
C PRO A 68 2.08 -13.04 18.54
N LEU A 69 2.68 -11.91 18.17
CA LEU A 69 2.78 -11.46 16.78
C LEU A 69 4.09 -11.88 16.12
N ILE A 70 5.06 -12.43 16.86
CA ILE A 70 6.38 -12.76 16.34
C ILE A 70 6.29 -13.93 15.36
N CYS A 71 6.83 -13.76 14.16
CA CYS A 71 6.98 -14.82 13.19
C CYS A 71 8.02 -15.84 13.66
N SER A 72 7.59 -17.09 13.81
CA SER A 72 8.48 -18.22 14.10
C SER A 72 8.94 -18.85 12.78
N GLY A 73 9.94 -18.23 12.12
CA GLY A 73 10.50 -18.70 10.85
C GLY A 73 10.23 -17.76 9.68
N ASN A 74 10.12 -18.31 8.47
CA ASN A 74 9.91 -17.53 7.25
C ASN A 74 8.48 -16.99 7.15
N ILE A 75 8.33 -15.68 6.96
CA ILE A 75 7.00 -15.04 6.93
C ILE A 75 6.12 -15.45 5.75
N ALA A 76 6.71 -15.76 4.59
CA ALA A 76 5.95 -16.25 3.44
C ALA A 76 5.34 -17.63 3.73
N ASP A 77 6.05 -18.48 4.46
CA ASP A 77 5.53 -19.78 4.88
C ASP A 77 4.44 -19.62 5.95
N ALA A 78 4.59 -18.67 6.87
CA ALA A 78 3.59 -18.39 7.91
C ALA A 78 2.27 -17.83 7.33
N ILE A 79 2.34 -17.04 6.25
CA ILE A 79 1.17 -16.43 5.61
C ILE A 79 0.56 -17.32 4.53
N PHE A 80 1.39 -17.91 3.65
CA PHE A 80 0.94 -18.63 2.46
C PHE A 80 1.15 -20.15 2.55
N GLY A 81 1.63 -20.69 3.68
CA GLY A 81 1.92 -22.11 3.85
C GLY A 81 0.78 -23.07 3.47
N ASP A 82 -0.45 -22.68 3.80
CA ASP A 82 -1.64 -23.45 3.43
C ASP A 82 -1.88 -23.46 1.92
N ALA A 83 -1.64 -22.33 1.25
CA ALA A 83 -1.74 -22.23 -0.21
C ALA A 83 -0.66 -23.07 -0.91
N PHE A 84 0.56 -23.11 -0.37
CA PHE A 84 1.63 -23.98 -0.88
C PHE A 84 1.29 -25.46 -0.73
N SER A 85 0.48 -25.82 0.27
CA SER A 85 0.03 -27.19 0.52
C SER A 85 -1.16 -27.61 -0.34
N GLY A 86 -1.57 -26.79 -1.32
CA GLY A 86 -2.69 -27.08 -2.21
C GLY A 86 -4.07 -26.95 -1.55
N ARG A 87 -4.16 -26.40 -0.33
CA ARG A 87 -5.45 -26.10 0.29
C ARG A 87 -6.07 -24.91 -0.43
N ASN A 88 -7.38 -24.97 -0.65
CA ASN A 88 -8.10 -23.87 -1.28
C ASN A 88 -8.19 -22.70 -0.28
N MET A 89 -7.41 -21.65 -0.52
CA MET A 89 -7.37 -20.45 0.29
C MET A 89 -7.55 -19.24 -0.62
N ASP A 90 -8.34 -18.26 -0.15
CA ASP A 90 -8.50 -17.01 -0.87
C ASP A 90 -7.25 -16.15 -0.68
N LEU A 91 -6.31 -16.26 -1.62
CA LEU A 91 -5.07 -15.48 -1.63
C LEU A 91 -5.33 -13.97 -1.59
N SER A 92 -6.54 -13.50 -1.95
CA SER A 92 -6.86 -12.06 -1.96
C SER A 92 -7.10 -11.48 -0.57
N GLU A 93 -7.27 -12.33 0.42
CA GLU A 93 -7.43 -11.97 1.82
C GLU A 93 -6.11 -12.02 2.60
N LEU A 94 -5.01 -12.37 1.91
CA LEU A 94 -3.67 -12.49 2.45
C LEU A 94 -2.75 -11.44 1.85
N ALA A 95 -1.81 -10.91 2.64
CA ALA A 95 -0.74 -10.07 2.13
C ALA A 95 0.53 -10.16 2.97
N ILE A 96 1.66 -9.83 2.34
CA ILE A 96 2.89 -9.48 3.07
C ILE A 96 3.25 -8.03 2.77
N LEU A 97 3.58 -7.27 3.80
CA LEU A 97 3.93 -5.87 3.71
C LEU A 97 5.40 -5.66 4.07
N THR A 98 6.09 -4.89 3.25
CA THR A 98 7.52 -4.56 3.43
C THR A 98 7.72 -3.04 3.38
N PRO A 99 8.76 -2.48 4.01
CA PRO A 99 9.05 -1.05 3.85
C PRO A 99 9.45 -0.68 2.42
N ARG A 100 10.17 -1.56 1.72
CA ARG A 100 10.73 -1.29 0.38
C ARG A 100 10.19 -2.24 -0.69
N ASN A 101 10.02 -1.72 -1.90
CA ASN A 101 9.56 -2.50 -3.05
C ASN A 101 10.52 -3.64 -3.45
N VAL A 102 11.82 -3.48 -3.20
CA VAL A 102 12.82 -4.49 -3.58
C VAL A 102 12.61 -5.79 -2.79
N ASP A 103 12.27 -5.69 -1.50
CA ASP A 103 11.95 -6.86 -0.68
C ASP A 103 10.60 -7.45 -1.07
N ALA A 104 9.63 -6.60 -1.40
CA ALA A 104 8.35 -7.08 -1.93
C ALA A 104 8.53 -7.92 -3.19
N LEU A 105 9.40 -7.51 -4.12
CA LEU A 105 9.72 -8.27 -5.33
C LEU A 105 10.33 -9.63 -5.00
N ARG A 106 11.36 -9.67 -4.14
CA ARG A 106 12.01 -10.93 -3.72
C ARG A 106 11.03 -11.90 -3.08
N ILE A 107 10.16 -11.42 -2.19
CA ILE A 107 9.16 -12.26 -1.52
C ILE A 107 8.10 -12.72 -2.52
N ASN A 108 7.67 -11.87 -3.47
CA ASN A 108 6.74 -12.28 -4.52
C ASN A 108 7.30 -13.42 -5.37
N ASP A 109 8.57 -13.37 -5.77
CA ASP A 109 9.22 -14.45 -6.53
C ASP A 109 9.30 -15.73 -5.70
N TYR A 110 9.71 -15.65 -4.42
CA TYR A 110 9.73 -16.80 -3.51
C TYR A 110 8.35 -17.45 -3.37
N VAL A 111 7.31 -16.65 -3.12
CA VAL A 111 5.92 -17.14 -3.02
C VAL A 111 5.49 -17.79 -4.33
N LEU A 112 5.77 -17.15 -5.47
CA LEU A 112 5.42 -17.67 -6.78
C LEU A 112 6.08 -19.03 -7.05
N ASP A 113 7.37 -19.16 -6.79
CA ASP A 113 8.11 -20.40 -7.04
C ASP A 113 7.54 -21.56 -6.22
N ARG A 114 7.04 -21.28 -5.00
CA ARG A 114 6.38 -22.26 -4.12
C ARG A 114 4.92 -22.58 -4.47
N LEU A 115 4.22 -21.71 -5.20
CA LEU A 115 2.87 -22.02 -5.68
C LEU A 115 2.91 -23.20 -6.65
N SER A 116 1.86 -24.02 -6.65
CA SER A 116 1.71 -25.10 -7.62
C SER A 116 1.48 -24.55 -9.04
N GLY A 117 1.73 -25.39 -10.04
CA GLY A 117 1.56 -25.04 -11.46
C GLY A 117 2.85 -24.60 -12.15
N GLU A 118 2.77 -24.54 -13.48
CA GLU A 118 3.91 -24.23 -14.34
C GLU A 118 4.22 -22.74 -14.37
N LYS A 119 5.50 -22.38 -14.20
CA LYS A 119 5.98 -21.01 -14.27
C LYS A 119 6.11 -20.58 -15.73
N SER A 120 5.32 -19.59 -16.13
CA SER A 120 5.46 -18.88 -17.40
C SER A 120 6.30 -17.61 -17.20
N THR A 121 7.22 -17.34 -18.12
CA THR A 121 8.08 -16.15 -18.08
C THR A 121 7.79 -15.26 -19.29
N PHE A 122 7.53 -13.98 -19.02
CA PHE A 122 7.39 -12.93 -20.01
C PHE A 122 8.59 -12.00 -19.90
N LEU A 123 9.34 -11.82 -20.99
CA LEU A 123 10.47 -10.90 -21.06
C LEU A 123 10.01 -9.60 -21.72
N SER A 124 10.41 -8.45 -21.17
CA SER A 124 10.26 -7.17 -21.88
C SER A 124 11.29 -7.06 -23.00
N GLU A 125 10.96 -6.23 -23.99
CA GLU A 125 11.89 -5.74 -25.00
C GLU A 125 11.99 -4.24 -24.79
N ASP A 126 13.10 -3.79 -24.21
CA ASP A 126 13.32 -2.39 -23.83
C ASP A 126 14.37 -1.76 -24.74
N GLU A 127 14.10 -0.52 -25.18
CA GLU A 127 15.00 0.26 -26.02
C GLU A 127 15.13 1.68 -25.45
N ALA A 128 16.35 2.18 -25.36
CA ALA A 128 16.61 3.55 -24.94
C ALA A 128 16.37 4.51 -26.10
N ILE A 129 15.45 5.45 -25.92
CA ILE A 129 15.25 6.55 -26.88
C ILE A 129 16.26 7.65 -26.54
N VAL A 130 17.26 7.82 -27.40
CA VAL A 130 18.32 8.83 -27.25
C VAL A 130 18.24 9.88 -28.36
N GLU A 131 18.58 11.13 -28.06
CA GLU A 131 18.63 12.21 -29.05
C GLU A 131 19.84 12.08 -29.98
N ASN A 132 20.99 11.66 -29.43
CA ASN A 132 22.20 11.39 -30.19
C ASN A 132 22.50 9.88 -30.23
N PRO A 133 22.62 9.26 -31.42
CA PRO A 133 22.93 7.84 -31.55
C PRO A 133 24.21 7.39 -30.81
N SER A 134 25.18 8.28 -30.59
CA SER A 134 26.37 7.94 -29.80
C SER A 134 26.05 7.60 -28.34
N ASP A 135 24.96 8.15 -27.80
CA ASP A 135 24.58 7.98 -26.40
C ASP A 135 23.89 6.64 -26.15
N ALA A 136 23.43 5.95 -27.20
CA ALA A 136 22.86 4.61 -27.11
C ALA A 136 23.86 3.61 -26.48
N LEU A 137 25.16 3.83 -26.67
CA LEU A 137 26.22 3.01 -26.08
C LEU A 137 26.25 3.10 -24.54
N ASN A 138 25.66 4.14 -23.94
CA ASN A 138 25.59 4.30 -22.48
C ASN A 138 24.45 3.47 -21.85
N PHE A 139 23.58 2.87 -22.66
CA PHE A 139 22.40 2.13 -22.19
C PHE A 139 22.41 0.69 -22.73
N PRO A 140 23.34 -0.15 -22.26
CA PRO A 140 23.38 -1.55 -22.67
C PRO A 140 22.11 -2.29 -22.22
N THR A 141 21.72 -3.35 -22.95
CA THR A 141 20.50 -4.12 -22.67
C THR A 141 20.49 -4.69 -21.26
N GLU A 142 21.64 -5.11 -20.73
CA GLU A 142 21.78 -5.60 -19.36
C GLU A 142 21.37 -4.52 -18.34
N PHE A 143 21.79 -3.27 -18.56
CA PHE A 143 21.40 -2.15 -17.71
C PHE A 143 19.89 -1.88 -17.80
N LEU A 144 19.31 -1.94 -19.02
CA LEU A 144 17.87 -1.76 -19.21
C LEU A 144 17.06 -2.85 -18.49
N ASN A 145 17.51 -4.10 -18.57
CA ASN A 145 16.85 -5.25 -17.96
C ASN A 145 16.85 -5.21 -16.42
N GLU A 146 17.80 -4.49 -15.81
CA GLU A 146 17.85 -4.27 -14.36
C GLU A 146 16.91 -3.15 -13.89
N MET A 147 16.45 -2.29 -14.80
CA MET A 147 15.55 -1.20 -14.44
C MET A 147 14.12 -1.72 -14.21
N THR A 148 13.45 -1.16 -13.21
CA THR A 148 12.00 -1.37 -13.00
C THR A 148 11.35 -0.02 -12.71
N PRO A 149 11.05 0.77 -13.76
CA PRO A 149 10.44 2.09 -13.60
C PRO A 149 9.09 2.01 -12.90
N THR A 150 8.72 3.08 -12.20
CA THR A 150 7.43 3.15 -11.49
C THR A 150 6.26 2.90 -12.43
N GLY A 151 5.39 1.95 -12.08
CA GLY A 151 4.20 1.62 -12.87
C GLY A 151 4.44 0.62 -14.00
N MET A 152 5.69 0.17 -14.19
CA MET A 152 6.06 -0.90 -15.12
C MET A 152 6.34 -2.20 -14.35
N PRO A 153 6.06 -3.38 -14.93
CA PRO A 153 6.53 -4.65 -14.41
C PRO A 153 8.07 -4.77 -14.57
N PRO A 154 8.73 -5.67 -13.82
CA PRO A 154 10.13 -6.00 -14.05
C PRO A 154 10.33 -6.65 -15.43
N HIS A 155 11.57 -6.59 -15.96
CA HIS A 155 11.94 -7.17 -17.24
C HIS A 155 11.53 -8.64 -17.37
N ALA A 156 11.93 -9.46 -16.40
CA ALA A 156 11.51 -10.85 -16.29
C ALA A 156 10.26 -10.95 -15.40
N LEU A 157 9.10 -11.05 -16.04
CA LEU A 157 7.83 -11.22 -15.35
C LEU A 157 7.46 -12.71 -15.28
N HIS A 158 7.44 -13.25 -14.07
CA HIS A 158 7.04 -14.63 -13.81
C HIS A 158 5.56 -14.72 -13.41
N LEU A 159 4.84 -15.68 -13.97
CA LEU A 159 3.42 -15.93 -13.68
C LEU A 159 3.11 -17.42 -13.57
N LYS A 160 2.11 -17.76 -12.75
CA LYS A 160 1.51 -19.10 -12.65
C LYS A 160 -0.02 -18.98 -12.67
N VAL A 161 -0.71 -19.99 -13.19
CA VAL A 161 -2.17 -20.07 -13.04
C VAL A 161 -2.50 -20.15 -11.54
N GLY A 162 -3.48 -19.36 -11.10
CA GLY A 162 -3.92 -19.26 -9.70
C GLY A 162 -3.25 -18.12 -8.92
N CYS A 163 -2.18 -17.50 -9.40
CA CYS A 163 -1.54 -16.38 -8.70
C CYS A 163 -2.37 -15.09 -8.78
N ILE A 164 -2.17 -14.18 -7.81
CA ILE A 164 -2.76 -12.84 -7.84
C ILE A 164 -1.81 -11.85 -8.49
N MET A 165 -2.26 -11.25 -9.58
CA MET A 165 -1.63 -10.11 -10.24
C MET A 165 -2.36 -8.81 -9.87
N MET A 166 -1.64 -7.70 -9.90
CA MET A 166 -2.22 -6.37 -9.71
C MET A 166 -1.92 -5.49 -10.92
N LEU A 167 -2.93 -4.77 -11.40
CA LEU A 167 -2.73 -3.78 -12.44
C LEU A 167 -2.01 -2.56 -11.88
N LEU A 168 -1.00 -2.07 -12.59
CA LEU A 168 -0.21 -0.90 -12.19
C LEU A 168 -0.65 0.40 -12.87
N ARG A 169 -1.64 0.32 -13.78
CA ARG A 169 -2.22 1.45 -14.49
C ARG A 169 -3.65 1.17 -14.92
N ASN A 170 -4.35 2.22 -15.32
CA ASN A 170 -5.69 2.10 -15.88
C ASN A 170 -5.61 1.51 -17.30
N ILE A 171 -6.38 0.45 -17.53
CA ILE A 171 -6.50 -0.22 -18.83
C ILE A 171 -7.92 0.00 -19.37
N ASP A 172 -8.91 -0.32 -18.55
CA ASP A 172 -10.32 -0.19 -18.90
C ASP A 172 -11.14 0.12 -17.64
N VAL A 173 -11.31 1.42 -17.40
CA VAL A 173 -12.05 1.94 -16.23
C VAL A 173 -13.50 1.46 -16.24
N ARG A 174 -14.13 1.33 -17.42
CA ARG A 174 -15.54 0.90 -17.54
C ARG A 174 -15.72 -0.53 -17.05
N ASN A 175 -14.73 -1.38 -17.29
CA ASN A 175 -14.72 -2.76 -16.84
C ASN A 175 -14.01 -2.96 -15.49
N GLY A 176 -13.63 -1.89 -14.79
CA GLY A 176 -12.98 -1.95 -13.48
C GLY A 176 -11.54 -2.46 -13.52
N LEU A 177 -10.88 -2.38 -14.68
CA LEU A 177 -9.45 -2.66 -14.87
C LEU A 177 -8.66 -1.37 -14.67
N CYS A 178 -8.63 -0.92 -13.42
CA CYS A 178 -7.94 0.29 -12.98
C CYS A 178 -6.63 -0.04 -12.29
N ASN A 179 -5.80 0.97 -12.04
CA ASN A 179 -4.63 0.83 -11.18
C ASN A 179 -5.05 0.29 -9.79
N GLY A 180 -4.34 -0.72 -9.29
CA GLY A 180 -4.63 -1.41 -8.05
C GLY A 180 -5.65 -2.56 -8.16
N THR A 181 -6.29 -2.76 -9.32
CA THR A 181 -7.20 -3.91 -9.51
C THR A 181 -6.42 -5.22 -9.36
N ARG A 182 -6.87 -6.06 -8.43
CA ARG A 182 -6.31 -7.40 -8.18
C ARG A 182 -7.08 -8.45 -8.97
N LEU A 183 -6.34 -9.30 -9.67
CA LEU A 183 -6.86 -10.31 -10.58
C LEU A 183 -6.22 -11.66 -10.26
N ILE A 184 -7.01 -12.74 -10.29
CA ILE A 184 -6.53 -14.11 -10.21
C ILE A 184 -6.30 -14.60 -11.63
N VAL A 185 -5.09 -15.06 -11.95
CA VAL A 185 -4.78 -15.61 -13.27
C VAL A 185 -5.45 -16.96 -13.43
N LYS A 186 -6.30 -17.12 -14.45
CA LYS A 186 -7.00 -18.40 -14.74
C LYS A 186 -6.41 -19.11 -15.95
N GLN A 187 -5.90 -18.36 -16.92
CA GLN A 187 -5.23 -18.91 -18.10
C GLN A 187 -4.15 -17.94 -18.58
N ILE A 188 -3.01 -18.50 -18.98
CA ILE A 188 -1.88 -17.77 -19.53
C ILE A 188 -1.81 -18.07 -21.03
N GLY A 189 -2.05 -17.05 -21.86
CA GLY A 189 -1.79 -17.09 -23.30
C GLY A 189 -0.51 -16.33 -23.65
N ARG A 190 -0.14 -16.33 -24.94
CA ARG A 190 1.11 -15.72 -25.42
C ARG A 190 1.26 -14.22 -25.12
N ARG A 191 0.16 -13.47 -25.15
CA ARG A 191 0.15 -12.00 -24.93
C ARG A 191 -1.00 -11.52 -24.04
N LEU A 192 -1.86 -12.44 -23.65
CA LEU A 192 -3.10 -12.13 -22.95
C LEU A 192 -3.35 -13.17 -21.88
N LEU A 193 -3.80 -12.69 -20.74
CA LEU A 193 -4.23 -13.49 -19.62
C LEU A 193 -5.75 -13.48 -19.56
N VAL A 194 -6.34 -14.64 -19.30
CA VAL A 194 -7.72 -14.72 -18.82
C VAL A 194 -7.63 -14.73 -17.31
N CYS A 195 -8.29 -13.76 -16.70
CA CYS A 195 -8.25 -13.54 -15.27
C CYS A 195 -9.66 -13.45 -14.69
N GLU A 196 -9.71 -13.42 -13.38
CA GLU A 196 -10.93 -13.19 -12.61
C GLU A 196 -10.67 -12.07 -11.58
N HIS A 197 -11.63 -11.17 -11.39
CA HIS A 197 -11.51 -10.15 -10.34
C HIS A 197 -11.42 -10.82 -8.97
N ALA A 198 -10.35 -10.53 -8.23
CA ALA A 198 -10.10 -11.15 -6.93
C ALA A 198 -11.00 -10.56 -5.82
N VAL A 199 -11.31 -9.27 -5.93
CA VAL A 199 -11.98 -8.48 -4.87
C VAL A 199 -12.96 -7.44 -5.41
N GLY A 200 -13.72 -6.86 -4.50
CA GLY A 200 -14.65 -5.76 -4.78
C GLY A 200 -15.95 -6.22 -5.43
N ILE A 201 -16.72 -5.25 -5.95
CA ILE A 201 -18.07 -5.47 -6.52
C ILE A 201 -18.04 -6.45 -7.70
N ARG A 202 -16.92 -6.54 -8.40
CA ARG A 202 -16.73 -7.41 -9.56
C ARG A 202 -16.13 -8.79 -9.21
N LYS A 203 -15.91 -9.12 -7.93
CA LYS A 203 -15.30 -10.39 -7.51
C LYS A 203 -15.94 -11.58 -8.23
N GLY A 204 -15.12 -12.47 -8.80
CA GLY A 204 -15.59 -13.62 -9.57
C GLY A 204 -15.89 -13.35 -11.07
N SER A 205 -15.91 -12.09 -11.49
CA SER A 205 -16.12 -11.73 -12.90
C SER A 205 -14.87 -11.98 -13.73
N GLN A 206 -15.02 -12.52 -14.94
CA GLN A 206 -13.91 -12.72 -15.87
C GLN A 206 -13.43 -11.38 -16.45
N ALA A 207 -12.11 -11.26 -16.61
CA ALA A 207 -11.44 -10.16 -17.28
C ALA A 207 -10.34 -10.67 -18.19
N LYS A 208 -10.01 -9.89 -19.22
CA LYS A 208 -8.84 -10.10 -20.08
C LYS A 208 -7.84 -8.99 -19.78
N ALA A 209 -6.61 -9.37 -19.48
CA ALA A 209 -5.54 -8.42 -19.15
C ALA A 209 -4.25 -8.82 -19.86
N ILE A 210 -3.39 -7.86 -20.12
CA ILE A 210 -2.00 -8.15 -20.50
C ILE A 210 -1.21 -8.57 -19.25
N PRO A 211 -0.10 -9.32 -19.41
CA PRO A 211 0.76 -9.68 -18.29
C PRO A 211 1.21 -8.46 -17.48
N TYR A 212 1.03 -8.53 -16.16
CA TYR A 212 1.49 -7.56 -15.18
C TYR A 212 2.05 -8.29 -13.96
N GLN A 213 2.69 -7.54 -13.08
CA GLN A 213 3.36 -8.03 -11.89
C GLN A 213 2.42 -8.79 -10.92
N ILE A 214 2.92 -9.91 -10.41
CA ILE A 214 2.35 -10.56 -9.22
C ILE A 214 2.50 -9.64 -8.04
N LYS A 215 1.44 -9.57 -7.24
CA LYS A 215 1.43 -8.70 -6.09
C LYS A 215 0.64 -9.40 -4.98
N LEU A 216 1.33 -10.32 -4.30
CA LEU A 216 0.93 -10.94 -3.03
C LEU A 216 1.69 -10.29 -1.85
N CYS A 217 2.90 -9.81 -2.13
CA CYS A 217 3.67 -8.92 -1.26
C CYS A 217 3.70 -7.50 -1.85
N HIS A 218 3.56 -6.48 -1.00
CA HIS A 218 3.62 -5.07 -1.37
C HIS A 218 4.52 -4.28 -0.44
N ASP A 219 4.97 -3.13 -0.91
CA ASP A 219 5.40 -2.10 0.01
C ASP A 219 4.22 -1.61 0.86
N ILE A 220 4.50 -1.15 2.09
CA ILE A 220 3.49 -0.63 3.02
C ILE A 220 2.77 0.57 2.42
N ASN A 221 3.45 1.39 1.62
CA ASN A 221 2.90 2.61 1.03
C ASN A 221 1.68 2.32 0.13
N LYS A 222 1.75 1.25 -0.67
CA LYS A 222 0.69 0.78 -1.57
C LYS A 222 -0.44 0.06 -0.84
N SER A 223 -0.25 -0.34 0.43
CA SER A 223 -1.28 -1.01 1.24
C SER A 223 -2.28 -0.04 1.88
N GLN A 224 -2.00 1.27 1.83
CA GLN A 224 -2.89 2.28 2.40
C GLN A 224 -4.28 2.24 1.74
N GLY A 225 -5.33 2.32 2.58
CA GLY A 225 -6.71 2.12 2.15
C GLY A 225 -7.14 0.67 1.89
N GLN A 226 -6.25 -0.32 1.97
CA GLN A 226 -6.60 -1.74 1.83
C GLN A 226 -6.82 -2.41 3.19
N SER A 227 -7.55 -3.52 3.19
CA SER A 227 -7.75 -4.40 4.34
C SER A 227 -7.60 -5.86 3.94
N PHE A 228 -7.07 -6.67 4.84
CA PHE A 228 -6.82 -8.09 4.64
C PHE A 228 -7.26 -8.88 5.89
N PHE A 229 -7.57 -10.16 5.70
CA PHE A 229 -7.84 -11.08 6.80
C PHE A 229 -6.56 -11.42 7.57
N LYS A 230 -5.47 -11.73 6.85
CA LYS A 230 -4.17 -12.07 7.44
C LYS A 230 -3.04 -11.31 6.74
N VAL A 231 -2.16 -10.70 7.52
CA VAL A 231 -1.04 -9.88 7.04
C VAL A 231 0.26 -10.31 7.70
N GLY A 232 1.27 -10.58 6.89
CA GLY A 232 2.65 -10.62 7.32
C GLY A 232 3.27 -9.22 7.20
N ILE A 233 4.01 -8.76 8.20
CA ILE A 233 4.81 -7.54 8.13
C ILE A 233 6.28 -7.97 8.22
N ALA A 234 7.01 -7.82 7.11
CA ALA A 234 8.41 -8.19 6.99
C ALA A 234 9.30 -6.93 7.07
N LEU A 235 9.97 -6.76 8.20
CA LEU A 235 10.79 -5.59 8.54
C LEU A 235 12.29 -5.88 8.43
N HIS A 236 12.72 -6.57 7.36
CA HIS A 236 14.15 -6.81 7.12
C HIS A 236 14.95 -5.50 7.02
N ASP A 237 14.33 -4.50 6.40
CA ASP A 237 14.75 -3.10 6.47
C ASP A 237 13.93 -2.36 7.55
N PRO A 238 14.53 -1.35 8.22
CA PRO A 238 13.78 -0.52 9.15
C PRO A 238 12.75 0.35 8.42
N ILE A 239 11.63 0.60 9.10
CA ILE A 239 10.68 1.66 8.74
C ILE A 239 11.42 3.00 8.67
N PHE A 240 11.12 3.79 7.63
CA PHE A 240 11.85 5.03 7.34
C PHE A 240 10.95 6.25 7.19
N ALA A 241 9.62 6.08 7.29
CA ALA A 241 8.65 7.15 7.08
C ALA A 241 7.58 7.21 8.17
N HIS A 242 7.04 8.42 8.38
CA HIS A 242 5.94 8.69 9.31
C HIS A 242 4.75 7.77 9.07
N GLY A 243 4.23 7.20 10.16
CA GLY A 243 2.96 6.46 10.15
C GLY A 243 3.01 5.15 9.36
N GLN A 244 4.16 4.76 8.82
CA GLN A 244 4.29 3.55 8.00
C GLN A 244 4.03 2.29 8.84
N LEU A 245 4.59 2.21 10.07
CA LEU A 245 4.31 1.11 10.99
C LEU A 245 2.82 1.05 11.37
N TYR A 246 2.21 2.20 11.67
CA TYR A 246 0.77 2.31 11.94
C TYR A 246 -0.08 1.85 10.75
N VAL A 247 0.29 2.22 9.52
CA VAL A 247 -0.40 1.74 8.32
C VAL A 247 -0.30 0.23 8.22
N ALA A 248 0.89 -0.35 8.37
CA ALA A 248 1.10 -1.79 8.26
C ALA A 248 0.22 -2.58 9.25
N LEU A 249 0.23 -2.18 10.53
CA LEU A 249 -0.53 -2.82 11.61
C LEU A 249 -2.05 -2.60 11.51
N SER A 250 -2.48 -1.52 10.88
CA SER A 250 -3.90 -1.18 10.68
C SER A 250 -4.54 -1.87 9.47
N ARG A 251 -3.79 -2.70 8.72
CA ARG A 251 -4.32 -3.41 7.54
C ARG A 251 -5.18 -4.62 7.91
N THR A 252 -5.12 -5.09 9.14
CA THR A 252 -5.99 -6.15 9.68
C THR A 252 -7.02 -5.59 10.62
N ARG A 253 -8.12 -6.32 10.82
CA ARG A 253 -9.18 -5.98 11.76
C ARG A 253 -8.95 -6.56 13.16
N SER A 254 -7.97 -7.43 13.32
CA SER A 254 -7.61 -8.11 14.57
C SER A 254 -6.10 -8.31 14.64
N SER A 255 -5.56 -8.32 15.86
CA SER A 255 -4.18 -8.72 16.15
C SER A 255 -3.88 -10.15 15.72
N ASP A 256 -4.85 -11.06 15.78
CA ASP A 256 -4.67 -12.47 15.40
C ASP A 256 -4.38 -12.66 13.91
N GLY A 257 -4.76 -11.67 13.10
CA GLY A 257 -4.45 -11.63 11.68
C GLY A 257 -3.04 -11.12 11.37
N VAL A 258 -2.24 -10.71 12.36
CA VAL A 258 -0.94 -10.07 12.15
C VAL A 258 0.20 -11.03 12.54
N ILE A 259 1.17 -11.17 11.65
CA ILE A 259 2.44 -11.85 11.91
C ILE A 259 3.58 -10.91 11.51
N ILE A 260 4.61 -10.80 12.35
CA ILE A 260 5.68 -9.81 12.18
C ILE A 260 7.03 -10.53 12.21
N GLU A 261 7.78 -10.39 11.13
CA GLU A 261 9.19 -10.76 11.05
C GLU A 261 10.03 -9.50 11.15
N ALA A 262 10.80 -9.35 12.23
CA ALA A 262 11.62 -8.17 12.46
C ALA A 262 12.98 -8.56 13.09
N PRO A 263 14.10 -7.98 12.64
CA PRO A 263 15.41 -8.21 13.24
C PRO A 263 15.40 -7.92 14.74
N LYS A 264 15.86 -8.88 15.54
CA LYS A 264 15.87 -8.82 17.02
C LYS A 264 14.49 -8.58 17.66
N ASN A 265 13.40 -8.80 16.91
CA ASN A 265 12.03 -8.49 17.33
C ASN A 265 11.84 -7.01 17.70
N LEU A 266 12.49 -6.11 16.97
CA LEU A 266 12.38 -4.66 17.13
C LEU A 266 11.75 -4.00 15.91
N MET A 267 10.82 -3.09 16.15
CA MET A 267 10.11 -2.34 15.11
C MET A 267 10.31 -0.85 15.34
N ARG A 268 10.98 -0.18 14.39
CA ARG A 268 11.10 1.27 14.42
C ARG A 268 9.76 1.95 14.20
N ASN A 269 9.38 2.84 15.12
CA ASN A 269 8.21 3.68 14.95
C ASN A 269 8.61 5.13 14.68
N ILE A 270 8.22 5.67 13.53
CA ILE A 270 8.49 7.06 13.15
C ILE A 270 7.18 7.83 13.16
N VAL A 271 7.10 8.85 14.00
CA VAL A 271 5.93 9.72 14.14
C VAL A 271 6.36 11.18 14.18
N TYR A 272 5.76 11.99 13.31
CA TYR A 272 5.93 13.43 13.22
C TYR A 272 4.85 14.10 14.07
N ASN A 273 5.18 14.41 15.32
CA ASN A 273 4.21 14.95 16.28
C ASN A 273 3.57 16.27 15.81
N GLU A 274 4.25 17.04 14.96
CA GLU A 274 3.73 18.29 14.38
C GLU A 274 2.50 18.03 13.49
N SER A 275 2.45 16.89 12.79
CA SER A 275 1.28 16.51 12.00
C SER A 275 0.09 16.08 12.88
N LEU A 276 0.30 15.85 14.18
CA LEU A 276 -0.71 15.39 15.12
C LEU A 276 -1.34 16.50 15.97
N VAL A 277 -0.74 17.71 16.04
CA VAL A 277 -1.22 18.85 16.85
C VAL A 277 -2.70 19.21 16.62
N GLY A 278 -3.56 19.12 17.63
CA GLY A 278 -5.00 19.44 17.51
C GLY A 278 -5.87 18.28 16.98
N LEU A 279 -5.31 17.08 16.81
CA LEU A 279 -6.11 15.86 16.72
C LEU A 279 -6.56 15.44 18.12
N PRO A 280 -7.76 14.85 18.27
CA PRO A 280 -8.15 14.21 19.52
C PRO A 280 -7.10 13.17 19.91
N LYS A 281 -6.55 13.30 21.12
CA LYS A 281 -5.60 12.33 21.69
C LYS A 281 -6.31 11.06 22.19
N GLU A 282 -7.56 11.21 22.61
CA GLU A 282 -8.43 10.14 23.10
C GLU A 282 -9.63 9.92 22.15
N ALA A 283 -10.21 8.73 22.21
CA ALA A 283 -11.39 8.36 21.43
C ALA A 283 -12.64 9.12 21.94
N VAL A 284 -13.30 9.90 21.09
CA VAL A 284 -14.55 10.60 21.44
C VAL A 284 -15.72 9.93 20.73
N TYR A 285 -16.66 9.36 21.50
CA TYR A 285 -17.92 8.81 21.00
C TYR A 285 -19.04 9.86 21.09
N HIS A 286 -19.83 9.99 20.02
CA HIS A 286 -21.19 10.55 20.09
C HIS A 286 -22.18 9.45 19.70
N SER A 287 -23.08 9.08 20.61
CA SER A 287 -24.30 8.37 20.25
C SER A 287 -25.15 9.26 19.34
N ARG A 288 -26.01 8.62 18.53
CA ARG A 288 -26.91 9.24 17.55
C ARG A 288 -27.85 10.28 18.17
N ASP A 289 -27.34 11.48 18.40
CA ASP A 289 -28.15 12.69 18.52
C ASP A 289 -27.53 13.72 17.58
N LEU A 290 -28.30 14.09 16.56
CA LEU A 290 -27.96 15.16 15.62
C LEU A 290 -27.84 16.45 16.43
N VAL A 291 -26.60 16.89 16.69
CA VAL A 291 -26.35 18.22 17.24
C VAL A 291 -26.47 19.21 16.08
N ASP A 292 -27.32 20.22 16.27
CA ASP A 292 -27.56 21.31 15.36
C ASP A 292 -26.24 22.08 15.10
N PHE A 293 -25.75 22.03 13.86
CA PHE A 293 -24.59 22.80 13.44
C PHE A 293 -25.11 24.15 12.93
N GLY A 294 -24.72 25.25 13.59
CA GLY A 294 -25.01 26.61 13.13
C GLY A 294 -24.60 26.86 11.67
N GLU A 295 -25.01 28.00 11.10
CA GLU A 295 -25.02 28.29 9.66
C GLU A 295 -23.83 27.69 8.89
N ALA A 296 -24.14 26.61 8.16
CA ALA A 296 -23.20 25.93 7.31
C ALA A 296 -22.79 26.84 6.13
N PRO A 297 -21.51 26.82 5.71
CA PRO A 297 -21.07 27.57 4.53
C PRO A 297 -21.86 27.14 3.30
N THR A 298 -22.12 28.08 2.41
CA THR A 298 -22.90 27.79 1.21
C THR A 298 -22.14 26.81 0.31
N MET A 299 -22.89 25.98 -0.41
CA MET A 299 -22.30 24.95 -1.27
C MET A 299 -21.38 25.55 -2.36
N GLU A 300 -21.63 26.79 -2.78
CA GLU A 300 -20.77 27.55 -3.69
C GLU A 300 -19.42 27.90 -3.07
N GLU A 301 -19.39 28.40 -1.84
CA GLU A 301 -18.13 28.71 -1.13
C GLU A 301 -17.27 27.47 -0.89
N VAL A 302 -17.92 26.33 -0.58
CA VAL A 302 -17.25 25.04 -0.44
C VAL A 302 -16.67 24.60 -1.78
N VAL A 303 -17.43 24.68 -2.87
CA VAL A 303 -16.97 24.30 -4.22
C VAL A 303 -15.79 25.16 -4.68
N ASP A 304 -15.83 26.47 -4.45
CA ASP A 304 -14.78 27.37 -4.93
C ASP A 304 -13.46 27.19 -4.16
N ARG A 305 -13.53 26.98 -2.84
CA ARG A 305 -12.36 26.66 -2.01
C ARG A 305 -11.77 25.29 -2.35
N VAL A 306 -12.61 24.32 -2.71
CA VAL A 306 -12.17 23.00 -3.19
C VAL A 306 -11.50 23.10 -4.55
N LYS A 307 -11.99 23.94 -5.47
CA LYS A 307 -11.31 24.20 -6.75
C LYS A 307 -9.92 24.80 -6.54
N GLN A 308 -9.79 25.77 -5.62
CA GLN A 308 -8.48 26.35 -5.28
C GLN A 308 -7.54 25.32 -4.64
N MET A 309 -8.05 24.43 -3.77
CA MET A 309 -7.27 23.31 -3.22
C MET A 309 -6.86 22.29 -4.30
N ALA A 310 -7.76 21.94 -5.22
CA ALA A 310 -7.49 21.01 -6.31
C ALA A 310 -6.47 21.56 -7.32
N VAL A 311 -6.44 22.87 -7.54
CA VAL A 311 -5.41 23.56 -8.34
C VAL A 311 -4.05 23.53 -7.63
N ARG A 312 -4.00 23.77 -6.31
CA ARG A 312 -2.77 23.60 -5.50
C ARG A 312 -2.28 22.15 -5.48
N TRP A 313 -3.19 21.19 -5.34
CA TRP A 313 -2.89 19.75 -5.37
C TRP A 313 -2.45 19.26 -6.76
N ARG A 314 -3.00 19.82 -7.86
CA ARG A 314 -2.57 19.54 -9.23
C ARG A 314 -1.16 20.08 -9.52
N ASN A 315 -0.77 21.20 -8.94
CA ASN A 315 0.56 21.77 -9.16
C ASN A 315 1.67 21.05 -8.37
N VAL A 316 1.33 20.30 -7.31
CA VAL A 316 2.26 19.44 -6.56
C VAL A 316 2.34 18.03 -7.15
N ARG A 317 1.30 17.59 -7.88
CA ARG A 317 1.31 16.34 -8.64
C ARG A 317 1.56 16.62 -10.12
N GLY A 318 2.82 16.52 -10.54
CA GLY A 318 3.09 16.09 -11.91
C GLY A 318 2.41 14.74 -12.14
N VAL A 319 1.21 14.80 -12.73
CA VAL A 319 0.46 13.76 -13.45
C VAL A 319 0.59 12.34 -12.90
N TRP A 320 -0.40 11.79 -12.19
CA TRP A 320 -0.79 10.35 -12.27
C TRP A 320 -2.23 10.17 -11.71
N TRP A 321 -3.18 9.81 -12.59
CA TRP A 321 -4.45 9.14 -12.27
C TRP A 321 -4.48 7.80 -13.01
#